data_AF-I5BV18-F1
#
_entry.id   AF-I5BV18-F1
#
_cell.length_a   1.000
_cell.length_b   1.000
_cell.length_c   1.000
_cell.angle_alpha   90.00
_cell.angle_beta   90.00
_cell.angle_gamma   90.00
#
_symmetry.space_group_name_H-M   'P 1'
#
loop_
_entity.id
_entity.type
_entity.pdbx_description
1 polymer ?
#
loop_
_entity_poly.entity_id
_entity_poly.type
_entity_poly.pdbx_seq_one_letter_code
_entity_poly.pdbx_strand_id
1 'polypeptide(L)' 'MNETKKKWLQLAPAGILLMGFGLSVIGEATGMKIQGGSTWEWVLWGTGGLAAFFAGLSLFGQAVVLKGQLDADKRKQQRK' A
#
# COMPACT_ATOMS: atom_id res chain seq x y z
N MET A 1 -25.07 -10.88 2.37
CA MET A 1 -24.15 -9.74 2.57
C MET A 1 -22.83 -10.11 1.92
N ASN A 2 -22.50 -9.42 0.82
CA ASN A 2 -21.68 -9.99 -0.25
C ASN A 2 -20.18 -10.04 0.12
N GLU A 3 -19.59 -11.23 0.04
CA GLU A 3 -18.17 -11.52 0.33
C GLU A 3 -17.19 -10.59 -0.40
N THR A 4 -17.60 -10.06 -1.56
CA THR A 4 -16.86 -9.07 -2.36
C THR A 4 -16.57 -7.78 -1.60
N LYS A 5 -17.50 -7.29 -0.76
CA LYS A 5 -17.27 -6.09 0.06
C LYS A 5 -16.26 -6.33 1.18
N LYS A 6 -16.13 -7.57 1.67
CA LYS A 6 -15.23 -7.94 2.77
C LYS A 6 -13.79 -8.08 2.29
N LYS A 7 -13.57 -8.74 1.15
CA LYS A 7 -12.26 -8.79 0.47
C LYS A 7 -11.73 -7.41 0.13
N TRP A 8 -12.63 -6.53 -0.29
CA TRP A 8 -12.31 -5.16 -0.64
C TRP A 8 -11.84 -4.33 0.57
N LEU A 9 -12.52 -4.49 1.71
CA LEU A 9 -12.18 -3.80 2.96
C LEU A 9 -10.88 -4.29 3.58
N GLN A 10 -10.38 -5.46 3.20
CA GLN A 10 -9.09 -6.00 3.65
C GLN A 10 -7.92 -5.57 2.76
N LEU A 11 -8.17 -5.34 1.46
CA LEU A 11 -7.12 -4.94 0.51
C LEU A 11 -6.63 -3.50 0.77
N ALA A 12 -7.54 -2.60 1.17
CA ALA A 12 -7.20 -1.22 1.51
C ALA A 12 -6.25 -1.09 2.72
N PRO A 13 -6.55 -1.67 3.90
CA PRO A 13 -5.62 -1.65 5.03
C PRO A 13 -4.36 -2.47 4.74
N ALA A 14 -4.43 -3.54 3.93
CA ALA A 14 -3.24 -4.28 3.52
C ALA A 14 -2.26 -3.41 2.71
N GLY A 15 -2.76 -2.60 1.75
CA GLY A 15 -1.94 -1.65 0.99
C GLY A 15 -1.33 -0.54 1.86
N ILE A 16 -2.09 -0.02 2.81
CA ILE A 16 -1.61 0.99 3.78
C ILE A 16 -0.54 0.39 4.70
N LEU A 17 -0.73 -0.84 5.20
CA LEU A 17 0.25 -1.54 6.01
C LEU A 17 1.53 -1.83 5.21
N LEU A 18 1.41 -2.22 3.93
CA LEU A 18 2.56 -2.44 3.05
C LEU A 18 3.35 -1.15 2.79
N MET A 19 2.63 -0.03 2.57
CA MET A 19 3.25 1.29 2.44
C MET A 19 3.97 1.71 3.73
N GLY A 20 3.33 1.56 4.89
CA GLY A 20 3.93 1.86 6.19
C GLY A 20 5.17 1.00 6.48
N PHE A 21 5.10 -0.29 6.12
CA PHE A 21 6.23 -1.20 6.22
C PHE A 21 7.40 -0.77 5.31
N GLY A 22 7.12 -0.44 4.04
CA GLY A 22 8.12 0.11 3.11
C GLY A 22 8.78 1.38 3.63
N LEU A 23 7.99 2.29 4.22
CA LEU A 23 8.50 3.51 4.85
C LEU A 23 9.41 3.22 6.04
N SER A 24 9.05 2.23 6.87
CA SER A 24 9.84 1.83 8.04
C SER A 24 11.19 1.22 7.62
N VAL A 25 11.20 0.41 6.56
CA VAL A 25 12.44 -0.15 5.97
C VAL A 25 13.33 0.96 5.42
N ILE A 26 12.76 1.94 4.71
CA ILE A 26 13.51 3.11 4.22
C ILE A 26 14.08 3.93 5.40
N GLY A 27 13.31 4.08 6.48
CA GLY A 27 13.73 4.80 7.69
C GLY A 27 14.90 4.13 8.39
N GLU A 28 14.83 2.81 8.60
CA GLU A 28 15.89 2.05 9.25
C GLU A 28 17.16 2.02 8.39
N ALA A 29 16.99 1.83 7.09
CA ALA A 29 18.06 1.99 6.12
C ALA A 29 18.71 3.37 6.34
N THR A 30 17.93 4.46 6.32
CA THR A 30 18.47 5.83 6.43
C THR A 30 19.22 6.05 7.74
N GLY A 31 18.79 5.39 8.83
CA GLY A 31 19.54 5.31 10.08
C GLY A 31 20.92 4.66 9.92
N MET A 32 21.04 3.54 9.20
CA MET A 32 22.33 2.89 8.91
C MET A 32 23.27 3.77 8.07
N LYS A 33 22.71 4.57 7.14
CA LYS A 33 23.49 5.56 6.37
C LYS A 33 24.13 6.61 7.26
N ILE A 34 23.42 7.06 8.29
CA ILE A 34 23.86 8.12 9.20
C ILE A 34 24.94 7.59 10.17
N GLN A 35 24.90 6.29 10.50
CA GLN A 35 25.89 5.64 11.38
C GLN A 35 27.19 5.23 10.68
N GLY A 36 27.35 5.48 9.38
CA GLY A 36 28.56 5.12 8.63
C GLY A 36 28.60 3.68 8.11
N GLY A 37 27.45 3.02 8.03
CA GLY A 37 27.30 1.68 7.43
C GLY A 37 27.48 1.67 5.91
N SER A 38 27.75 0.48 5.36
CA SER A 38 28.03 0.25 3.94
C SER A 38 26.96 0.89 3.04
N THR A 39 27.34 1.89 2.24
CA THR A 39 26.42 2.70 1.42
C THR A 39 25.59 1.83 0.47
N TRP A 40 26.16 0.70 0.04
CA TRP A 40 25.51 -0.24 -0.87
C TRP A 40 24.34 -1.00 -0.20
N GLU A 41 24.51 -1.44 1.04
CA GLU A 41 23.43 -2.10 1.79
C GLU A 41 22.29 -1.13 2.06
N TRP A 42 22.61 0.10 2.47
CA TRP A 42 21.62 1.13 2.68
C TRP A 42 20.75 1.39 1.43
N VAL A 43 21.41 1.57 0.28
CA VAL A 43 20.73 1.86 -0.99
C VAL A 43 19.88 0.67 -1.44
N LEU A 44 20.36 -0.57 -1.27
CA LEU A 44 19.59 -1.78 -1.58
C LEU A 44 18.33 -1.90 -0.71
N TRP A 45 18.47 -1.73 0.61
CA TRP A 45 17.33 -1.75 1.54
C TRP A 45 16.36 -0.60 1.30
N GLY A 46 16.86 0.61 1.04
CA GLY A 46 16.05 1.77 0.69
C GLY A 46 15.29 1.60 -0.62
N THR A 47 15.95 1.08 -1.66
CA THR A 47 15.34 0.83 -2.98
C THR A 47 14.32 -0.31 -2.92
N GLY A 48 14.62 -1.37 -2.16
CA GLY A 48 13.67 -2.44 -1.86
C GLY A 48 12.43 -1.94 -1.12
N GLY A 49 12.62 -1.07 -0.12
CA GLY A 49 11.52 -0.42 0.59
C GLY A 49 10.70 0.52 -0.31
N LEU A 50 11.35 1.24 -1.23
CA LEU A 50 10.69 2.11 -2.21
C LEU A 50 9.85 1.29 -3.20
N ALA A 51 10.39 0.17 -3.69
CA ALA A 51 9.66 -0.76 -4.55
C ALA A 51 8.44 -1.36 -3.83
N ALA A 52 8.60 -1.76 -2.57
CA ALA A 52 7.49 -2.25 -1.73
C ALA A 52 6.43 -1.17 -1.50
N PHE A 53 6.84 0.09 -1.28
CA PHE A 53 5.94 1.23 -1.13
C PHE A 53 5.12 1.48 -2.40
N PHE A 54 5.76 1.53 -3.58
CA PHE A 54 5.06 1.72 -4.86
C PHE A 54 4.18 0.53 -5.23
N ALA A 55 4.60 -0.70 -4.90
CA ALA A 55 3.76 -1.89 -5.06
C ALA A 55 2.52 -1.83 -4.15
N GLY A 56 2.69 -1.43 -2.89
CA GLY A 56 1.61 -1.20 -1.93
C GLY A 56 0.65 -0.10 -2.38
N LEU A 57 1.17 0.99 -2.95
CA LEU A 57 0.40 2.10 -3.50
C LEU A 57 -0.45 1.66 -4.71
N SER A 58 0.11 0.83 -5.60
CA SER A 58 -0.63 0.27 -6.75
C SER A 58 -1.77 -0.66 -6.31
N LEU A 59 -1.51 -1.53 -5.33
CA LEU A 59 -2.52 -2.40 -4.71
C LEU A 59 -3.61 -1.58 -4.00
N PHE A 60 -3.21 -0.53 -3.29
CA PHE A 60 -4.14 0.38 -2.62
C PHE A 60 -5.02 1.14 -3.63
N GLY A 61 -4.45 1.64 -4.73
CA GLY A 61 -5.20 2.32 -5.78
C GLY A 61 -6.25 1.43 -6.44
N GLN A 62 -5.88 0.18 -6.76
CA GLN A 62 -6.80 -0.81 -7.30
C GLN A 62 -7.90 -1.20 -6.31
N ALA A 63 -7.56 -1.28 -5.02
CA ALA A 63 -8.57 -1.37 -3.97
C ALA A 63 -9.52 -0.18 -4.12
N VAL A 64 -9.08 1.05 -3.84
CA VAL A 64 -9.92 2.28 -3.81
C VAL A 64 -10.85 2.43 -5.01
N VAL A 65 -10.37 2.21 -6.24
CA VAL A 65 -11.19 2.29 -7.47
C VAL A 65 -12.37 1.31 -7.44
N LEU A 66 -12.14 0.08 -6.98
CA LEU A 66 -13.17 -0.94 -6.90
C LEU A 66 -14.23 -0.62 -5.81
N LYS A 67 -13.95 0.23 -4.79
CA LYS A 67 -15.01 0.78 -3.89
C LYS A 67 -15.86 1.74 -4.66
N GLY A 68 -15.18 2.67 -5.35
CA GLY A 68 -15.84 3.78 -6.01
C GLY A 68 -16.89 3.25 -6.97
N GLN A 69 -16.54 2.19 -7.71
CA GLN A 69 -17.48 1.48 -8.57
C GLN A 69 -18.59 0.77 -7.79
N LEU A 70 -18.29 0.05 -6.71
CA LEU A 70 -19.29 -0.62 -5.86
C LEU A 70 -20.30 0.35 -5.21
N ASP A 71 -19.86 1.53 -4.80
CA ASP A 71 -20.73 2.56 -4.23
C ASP A 71 -21.49 3.32 -5.32
N ALA A 72 -20.90 3.56 -6.49
CA ALA A 72 -21.59 4.14 -7.65
C ALA A 72 -22.71 3.22 -8.18
N ASP A 73 -22.47 1.91 -8.19
CA ASP A 73 -23.45 0.91 -8.66
C ASP A 73 -24.62 0.77 -7.66
N LYS A 74 -24.32 0.77 -6.34
CA LYS A 74 -25.34 0.89 -5.29
C LYS A 74 -26.23 2.12 -5.46
N ARG A 75 -25.66 3.27 -5.84
CA ARG A 75 -26.43 4.51 -6.05
C ARG A 75 -27.33 4.44 -7.28
N LYS A 76 -26.98 3.69 -8.33
CA LYS A 76 -27.87 3.45 -9.48
C LYS A 76 -29.02 2.51 -9.12
N GLN A 77 -28.76 1.50 -8.30
CA GLN A 77 -29.77 0.51 -7.93
C GLN A 77 -30.77 1.01 -6.88
N GLN A 78 -30.42 2.00 -6.07
CA GLN A 78 -31.37 2.73 -5.20
C GLN A 78 -32.25 3.74 -5.94
N ARG A 79 -31.92 4.07 -7.20
CA ARG A 79 -32.62 5.09 -8.00
C ARG A 79 -33.64 4.49 -8.97
N LYS A 80 -33.73 3.16 -9.05
CA LYS A 80 -34.75 2.38 -9.76
C LYS A 80 -35.74 1.83 -8.73
#